data_AF-A0A7J9X066-F1
#
_entry.id   AF-A0A7J9X066-F1
#
_cell.length_a   1.000
_cell.length_b   1.000
_cell.length_c   1.000
_cell.angle_alpha   90.00
_cell.angle_beta   90.00
_cell.angle_gamma   90.00
#
_symmetry.space_group_name_H-M   'P 1'
#
loop_
_entity.id
_entity.type
_entity.pdbx_description
1 polymer ?
#
loop_
_entity_poly.entity_id
_entity_poly.type
_entity_poly.pdbx_seq_one_letter_code
_entity_poly.pdbx_strand_id
1 'polypeptide(L)'
;MSKTEARGGRYVTQLEGYRAFIPRPLPPEPPIHYDAGMLDTLSRADRALGGLDGSADALPNPDLFVFMYVRREATLSSQIEGMQASLMDLLEYEA
;
A
#
# COMPACT_ATOMS: atom_id res chain seq x y z
N MET A 1 26.78 0.11 24.33
CA MET A 1 25.63 0.87 23.79
C MET A 1 25.58 0.66 22.28
N SER A 2 24.86 -0.36 21.81
CA SER A 2 24.78 -0.66 20.38
C SER A 2 23.85 0.35 19.72
N LYS A 3 24.38 1.11 18.75
CA LYS A 3 23.62 2.02 17.89
C LYS A 3 22.61 1.15 17.12
N THR A 4 21.31 1.31 17.36
CA THR A 4 20.28 0.67 16.56
C THR A 4 20.46 1.10 15.11
N GLU A 5 21.05 0.26 14.27
CA GLU A 5 21.15 0.53 12.84
C GLU A 5 19.74 0.58 12.25
N ALA A 6 19.46 1.57 11.41
CA ALA A 6 18.14 1.73 10.80
C ALA A 6 17.80 0.50 9.92
N ARG A 7 16.64 -0.12 10.19
CA ARG A 7 16.13 -1.29 9.43
C ARG A 7 15.83 -0.96 7.96
N GLY A 8 15.61 0.31 7.62
CA GLY A 8 15.25 0.74 6.27
C GLY A 8 16.37 0.63 5.23
N GLY A 9 17.64 0.76 5.63
CA GLY A 9 18.77 0.81 4.70
C GLY A 9 19.78 1.91 5.03
N ARG A 10 20.69 2.19 4.12
CA ARG A 10 21.72 3.24 4.28
C ARG A 10 22.05 3.92 2.96
N TYR A 11 22.46 5.18 3.05
CA TYR A 11 23.09 5.84 1.90
C TYR A 11 24.55 5.41 1.76
N VAL A 12 24.96 5.12 0.52
CA VAL A 12 26.32 4.74 0.16
C VAL A 12 26.81 5.69 -0.94
N THR A 13 28.04 6.18 -0.79
CA THR A 13 28.71 6.97 -1.84
C THR A 13 29.11 6.04 -2.98
N GLN A 14 28.66 6.36 -4.18
CA GLN A 14 28.96 5.62 -5.38
C GLN A 14 30.29 6.07 -5.99
N LEU A 15 30.81 5.30 -6.95
CA LEU A 15 32.12 5.55 -7.57
C LEU A 15 32.24 6.95 -8.18
N GLU A 16 31.14 7.49 -8.71
CA GLU A 16 31.04 8.82 -9.32
C GLU A 16 30.75 9.94 -8.30
N GLY A 17 30.77 9.66 -7.00
CA GLY A 17 30.66 10.65 -5.92
C GLY A 17 29.25 11.02 -5.46
N TYR A 18 28.20 10.58 -6.17
CA TYR A 18 26.82 10.76 -5.71
C TYR A 18 26.43 9.76 -4.59
N ARG A 19 25.38 10.06 -3.83
CA ARG A 19 24.86 9.18 -2.77
C ARG A 19 23.61 8.45 -3.25
N ALA A 20 23.62 7.12 -3.17
CA ALA A 20 22.44 6.29 -3.42
C ALA A 20 21.94 5.66 -2.12
N PHE A 21 20.61 5.57 -1.96
CA PHE A 21 20.02 4.81 -0.87
C PHE A 21 20.02 3.32 -1.22
N ILE A 22 20.65 2.50 -0.39
CA ILE A 22 20.68 1.04 -0.52
C ILE A 22 19.77 0.46 0.57
N PRO A 23 18.61 -0.10 0.19
CA PRO A 23 17.70 -0.71 1.15
C PRO A 23 18.35 -1.95 1.79
N ARG A 24 18.01 -2.23 3.05
CA ARG A 24 18.40 -3.50 3.69
C ARG A 24 17.57 -4.63 3.08
N PRO A 25 18.15 -5.82 2.81
CA PRO A 25 17.38 -6.94 2.28
C PRO A 25 16.25 -7.34 3.23
N LEU A 26 15.18 -7.89 2.65
CA LEU A 26 14.11 -8.57 3.38
C LEU A 26 14.44 -10.07 3.50
N PRO A 27 14.04 -10.75 4.59
CA PRO A 27 13.31 -10.21 5.74
C PRO A 27 14.19 -9.30 6.63
N PRO A 28 13.57 -8.38 7.40
CA PRO A 28 14.33 -7.47 8.24
C PRO A 28 14.95 -8.19 9.44
N GLU A 29 16.14 -7.75 9.84
CA GLU A 29 16.84 -8.22 11.04
C GLU A 29 16.93 -7.09 12.08
N PRO A 30 16.47 -7.29 13.34
CA PRO A 30 15.75 -8.47 13.82
C PRO A 30 14.37 -8.62 13.15
N PRO A 31 13.77 -9.82 13.19
CA PRO A 31 12.45 -10.08 12.65
C PRO A 31 11.37 -9.16 13.22
N ILE A 32 10.24 -9.06 12.52
CA ILE A 32 9.08 -8.33 13.02
C ILE A 32 8.59 -8.99 14.31
N HIS A 33 8.46 -8.19 15.37
CA HIS A 33 7.86 -8.62 16.62
C HIS A 33 6.35 -8.38 16.56
N TYR A 34 5.58 -9.47 16.55
CA TYR A 34 4.12 -9.44 16.54
C TYR A 34 3.61 -9.38 17.98
N ASP A 35 3.33 -8.16 18.46
CA ASP A 35 2.65 -7.99 19.75
C ASP A 35 1.13 -8.21 19.64
N ALA A 36 0.46 -8.23 20.79
CA ALA A 36 -0.98 -8.46 20.86
C ALA A 36 -1.79 -7.39 20.10
N GLY A 37 -1.34 -6.14 20.08
CA GLY A 37 -2.04 -5.05 19.39
C GLY A 37 -1.92 -5.16 17.87
N MET A 38 -0.75 -5.57 17.37
CA MET A 38 -0.54 -5.86 15.95
C MET A 38 -1.39 -7.06 15.51
N LEU A 39 -1.45 -8.12 16.31
CA LEU A 39 -2.26 -9.30 16.02
C LEU A 39 -3.77 -8.99 16.03
N ASP A 40 -4.26 -8.18 16.96
CA ASP A 40 -5.66 -7.72 16.94
C ASP A 40 -5.98 -6.93 15.67
N THR A 41 -5.09 -6.00 15.29
CA THR A 41 -5.25 -5.18 14.08
C THR A 41 -5.26 -6.05 12.82
N LEU A 42 -4.36 -7.05 12.75
CA LEU A 42 -4.32 -8.01 11.65
C LEU A 42 -5.63 -8.81 11.59
N SER A 43 -6.10 -9.36 12.71
CA SER A 43 -7.36 -10.10 12.77
C SER A 43 -8.57 -9.27 12.32
N ARG A 44 -8.60 -7.98 12.68
CA ARG A 44 -9.65 -7.05 12.24
C ARG A 44 -9.60 -6.82 10.74
N ALA A 45 -8.40 -6.65 10.18
CA ALA A 45 -8.20 -6.50 8.74
C ALA A 45 -8.66 -7.77 7.99
N ASP A 46 -8.25 -8.96 8.45
CA ASP A 46 -8.62 -10.24 7.85
C ASP A 46 -10.14 -10.43 7.82
N ARG A 47 -10.83 -10.09 8.92
CA ARG A 47 -12.30 -10.15 8.98
C ARG A 47 -12.97 -9.16 8.03
N ALA A 48 -12.42 -7.96 7.89
CA ALA A 48 -12.96 -6.97 6.95
C ALA A 48 -12.80 -7.43 5.50
N LEU A 49 -11.65 -8.03 5.16
CA LEU A 49 -11.40 -8.61 3.85
C LEU A 49 -12.33 -9.79 3.57
N GLY A 50 -12.50 -10.71 4.52
CA GLY A 50 -13.45 -11.81 4.38
C GLY A 50 -14.91 -11.35 4.25
N GLY A 51 -15.28 -10.27 4.95
CA GLY A 51 -16.60 -9.64 4.80
C GLY A 51 -16.81 -9.00 3.42
N LEU A 52 -15.76 -8.40 2.84
CA LEU A 52 -15.80 -7.88 1.47
C LEU A 52 -15.95 -9.01 0.45
N ASP A 53 -15.13 -10.06 0.57
CA ASP A 53 -15.16 -11.24 -0.31
C ASP A 53 -16.55 -11.89 -0.31
N GLY A 54 -17.10 -12.17 0.88
CA GLY A 54 -18.45 -12.73 1.00
C GLY A 54 -19.57 -11.79 0.52
N SER A 55 -19.37 -10.47 0.57
CA SER A 55 -20.36 -9.51 0.04
C SER A 55 -20.29 -9.37 -1.48
N ALA A 56 -19.13 -9.61 -2.09
CA ALA A 56 -18.94 -9.54 -3.52
C ALA A 56 -19.76 -10.61 -4.27
N ASP A 57 -19.93 -11.79 -3.68
CA ASP A 57 -20.77 -12.87 -4.22
C ASP A 57 -22.25 -12.49 -4.36
N ALA A 58 -22.72 -11.52 -3.56
CA ALA A 58 -24.10 -11.04 -3.61
C ALA A 58 -24.32 -9.93 -4.65
N LEU A 59 -23.26 -9.45 -5.32
CA LEU A 59 -23.35 -8.36 -6.29
C LEU A 59 -24.01 -8.83 -7.60
N PRO A 60 -25.02 -8.09 -8.12
CA PRO A 60 -25.66 -8.43 -9.40
C PRO A 60 -24.71 -8.38 -10.61
N ASN A 61 -23.68 -7.51 -10.55
CA ASN A 61 -22.67 -7.37 -11.59
C ASN A 61 -21.33 -6.98 -10.93
N PRO A 62 -20.47 -7.95 -10.58
CA PRO A 62 -19.21 -7.69 -9.90
C PRO A 62 -18.21 -6.96 -10.80
N ASP A 63 -18.23 -7.18 -12.12
CA ASP A 63 -17.29 -6.55 -13.06
C ASP A 63 -17.44 -5.03 -13.08
N LEU A 64 -18.69 -4.53 -13.09
CA LEU A 64 -18.96 -3.09 -13.03
C LEU A 64 -18.49 -2.48 -11.70
N PHE A 65 -18.66 -3.20 -10.59
CA PHE A 65 -18.23 -2.74 -9.28
C PHE A 65 -16.70 -2.67 -9.19
N VAL A 66 -16.01 -3.73 -9.61
CA VAL A 66 -14.53 -3.78 -9.65
C VAL A 66 -13.97 -2.66 -10.51
N PHE A 67 -14.53 -2.48 -11.70
CA PHE A 67 -14.11 -1.44 -12.63
C PHE A 67 -14.14 -0.03 -12.02
N MET A 68 -15.24 0.32 -11.34
CA MET A 68 -15.36 1.61 -10.66
C MET A 68 -14.38 1.76 -9.48
N TYR A 69 -14.10 0.67 -8.75
CA TYR A 69 -13.14 0.69 -7.66
C TYR A 69 -11.69 0.83 -8.13
N VAL A 70 -11.32 0.20 -9.24
CA VAL A 70 -9.99 0.37 -9.86
C VAL A 70 -9.76 1.84 -10.22
N ARG A 71 -10.74 2.49 -10.86
CA ARG A 71 -10.69 3.93 -11.18
C ARG A 71 -10.55 4.79 -9.94
N ARG A 72 -11.36 4.51 -8.91
CA ARG A 72 -11.30 5.23 -7.64
C ARG A 72 -9.94 5.12 -6.98
N GLU A 73 -9.36 3.92 -6.91
CA GLU A 73 -8.05 3.69 -6.31
C GLU A 73 -6.93 4.36 -7.12
N ALA A 74 -6.97 4.27 -8.44
CA ALA A 74 -6.01 4.95 -9.31
C ALA A 74 -6.05 6.47 -9.12
N THR A 75 -7.25 7.07 -9.02
CA THR A 75 -7.42 8.50 -8.74
C THR A 75 -6.85 8.86 -7.36
N LEU A 76 -7.22 8.13 -6.30
CA LEU A 76 -6.75 8.40 -4.95
C LEU A 76 -5.23 8.24 -4.82
N SER A 77 -4.66 7.19 -5.43
CA SER A 77 -3.21 6.97 -5.46
C SER A 77 -2.50 8.12 -6.19
N SER A 78 -3.03 8.58 -7.33
CA SER A 78 -2.45 9.70 -8.08
C SER A 78 -2.51 11.02 -7.30
N GLN A 79 -3.55 11.22 -6.48
CA GLN A 79 -3.66 12.42 -5.63
C GLN A 79 -2.57 12.48 -4.55
N ILE A 80 -2.11 11.33 -4.04
CA ILE A 80 -0.98 11.26 -3.10
C ILE A 80 0.31 11.77 -3.76
N GLU A 81 0.44 11.60 -5.08
CA GLU A 81 1.58 12.09 -5.88
C GLU A 81 1.42 13.56 -6.32
N GLY A 82 0.32 14.23 -5.92
CA GLY A 82 0.07 15.65 -6.20
C GLY A 82 -0.79 15.92 -7.43
N MET A 83 -1.43 14.89 -8.03
CA MET A 83 -2.33 15.08 -9.15
C MET A 83 -3.68 15.67 -8.71
N GLN A 84 -4.20 16.64 -9.47
CA GLN A 84 -5.47 17.32 -9.21
C GLN A 84 -6.57 16.87 -10.18
N ALA A 85 -6.93 15.59 -10.14
CA ALA A 85 -8.07 15.05 -10.86
C ALA A 85 -9.00 14.32 -9.88
N SER A 86 -10.31 14.48 -10.05
CA SER A 86 -11.32 13.75 -9.29
C SER A 86 -11.78 12.50 -10.06
N LEU A 87 -12.47 11.60 -9.36
CA LEU A 87 -13.08 10.43 -10.01
C LEU A 87 -14.14 10.86 -11.02
N MET A 88 -14.86 11.96 -10.77
CA MET A 88 -15.86 12.47 -11.71
C MET A 88 -15.20 12.98 -12.99
N ASP A 89 -14.08 13.72 -12.88
CA ASP A 89 -13.34 14.20 -14.06
C ASP A 89 -12.85 13.03 -14.93
N LEU A 90 -12.40 11.94 -14.30
CA LEU A 90 -11.98 10.73 -15.00
C LEU A 90 -13.16 10.08 -15.75
N LEU A 91 -14.30 9.92 -15.06
CA LEU A 91 -15.47 9.28 -15.63
C LEU A 91 -16.10 10.10 -16.77
N GLU A 92 -16.12 11.43 -16.65
CA GLU A 92 -16.59 12.33 -17.70
C GLU A 92 -15.70 12.27 -18.95
N TYR A 93 -14.39 12.06 -18.77
CA TYR A 93 -13.44 11.93 -19.87
C TYR A 93 -13.56 10.58 -20.62
N GLU A 94 -13.89 9.49 -19.92
CA GLU A 94 -13.94 8.13 -20.50
C GLU A 94 -15.31 7.74 -21.10
N ALA A 95 -16.35 8.57 -20.92
CA ALA A 95 -17.71 8.36 -21.42
C ALA A 95 -17.86 8.73 -22.91
#